data_AF-K1PJS1-F1
#
_entry.id   AF-K1PJS1-F1
#
_cell.length_a   1.000
_cell.length_b   1.000
_cell.length_c   1.000
_cell.angle_alpha   90.00
_cell.angle_beta   90.00
_cell.angle_gamma   90.00
#
_symmetry.space_group_name_H-M   'P 1'
#
loop_
_entity.id
_entity.type
_entity.pdbx_description
1 polymer ?
#
loop_
_entity_poly.entity_id
_entity_poly.type
_entity_poly.pdbx_seq_one_letter_code
_entity_poly.pdbx_strand_id
1 'polypeptide(L)'
;MNFTFDDSYNVCYGDMYIKNSTFNPGKYVGIILCSPTRYHLFLSDDIYGMFYNIADGSGSGEDHCELVGGTTSTAIVSADYKQSPGIKGYYRHSMNQPFKFGDIGELGPSSNWFGTWLECGVTIPDDVYVY
;
A
#
# COMPACT_ATOMS: atom_id res chain seq x y z
N MET A 1 -5.96 -3.64 18.20
CA MET A 1 -6.46 -2.25 18.23
C MET A 1 -6.24 -1.67 16.85
N ASN A 2 -7.22 -1.79 15.96
CA ASN A 2 -7.06 -1.49 14.53
C ASN A 2 -6.65 -0.02 14.26
N PHE A 3 -5.83 0.21 13.23
CA PHE A 3 -5.56 1.57 12.75
C PHE A 3 -6.71 2.08 11.88
N THR A 4 -6.83 3.40 11.75
CA THR A 4 -7.86 4.01 10.88
C THR A 4 -7.35 4.03 9.45
N PHE A 5 -8.14 3.54 8.50
CA PHE A 5 -7.73 3.44 7.10
C PHE A 5 -8.83 3.81 6.11
N ASP A 6 -8.41 4.16 4.91
CA ASP A 6 -9.29 4.43 3.77
C ASP A 6 -9.74 3.14 3.10
N ASP A 7 -10.95 2.71 3.45
CA ASP A 7 -11.58 1.48 2.94
C ASP A 7 -12.33 1.67 1.61
N SER A 8 -12.03 2.75 0.87
CA SER A 8 -12.71 3.04 -0.40
C SER A 8 -12.42 2.03 -1.51
N TYR A 9 -11.29 1.31 -1.43
CA TYR A 9 -10.91 0.31 -2.44
C TYR A 9 -9.92 -0.73 -1.87
N ASN A 10 -10.45 -1.65 -1.05
CA ASN A 10 -9.70 -2.67 -0.34
C ASN A 10 -10.55 -3.94 -0.17
N VAL A 11 -9.91 -5.12 -0.19
CA VAL A 11 -10.58 -6.41 0.07
C VAL A 11 -9.98 -7.19 1.24
N CYS A 12 -8.94 -6.64 1.89
CA CYS A 12 -8.28 -7.26 3.03
C CYS A 12 -8.85 -6.73 4.35
N TYR A 13 -9.25 -7.63 5.25
CA TYR A 13 -9.86 -7.27 6.54
C TYR A 13 -9.37 -8.17 7.70
N GLY A 14 -8.23 -8.83 7.52
CA GLY A 14 -7.59 -9.67 8.52
C GLY A 14 -6.73 -8.86 9.50
N ASP A 15 -5.70 -9.51 10.02
CA ASP A 15 -4.78 -8.89 10.97
C ASP A 15 -4.12 -7.62 10.41
N MET A 16 -3.96 -6.64 11.28
CA MET A 16 -3.45 -5.32 10.94
C MET A 16 -2.10 -5.08 11.62
N TYR A 17 -1.17 -4.54 10.84
CA TYR A 17 0.19 -4.24 11.29
C TYR A 17 0.60 -2.85 10.85
N ILE A 18 1.46 -2.21 11.64
CA ILE A 18 2.12 -0.98 11.23
C ILE A 18 3.64 -1.18 11.31
N LYS A 19 4.39 -0.66 10.34
CA LYS A 19 5.85 -0.53 10.46
C LYS A 19 6.35 0.83 10.03
N ASN A 20 7.54 1.18 10.50
CA ASN A 20 8.25 2.35 9.98
C ASN A 20 8.67 2.09 8.53
N SER A 21 8.45 3.07 7.65
CA SER A 21 9.01 3.01 6.30
C SER A 21 10.52 3.29 6.35
N THR A 22 11.32 2.32 5.91
CA THR A 22 12.77 2.49 5.73
C THR A 22 13.10 3.31 4.49
N PHE A 23 12.20 3.35 3.51
CA PHE A 23 12.37 4.04 2.22
C PHE A 23 11.81 5.46 2.24
N ASN A 24 10.92 5.77 3.18
CA ASN A 24 10.30 7.08 3.33
C ASN A 24 10.40 7.50 4.80
N PRO A 25 11.53 8.12 5.21
CA PRO A 25 11.70 8.59 6.57
C PRO A 25 10.52 9.46 7.02
N GLY A 26 9.97 9.14 8.19
CA GLY A 26 8.80 9.83 8.76
C GLY A 26 7.44 9.31 8.29
N LYS A 27 7.38 8.26 7.46
CA LYS A 27 6.12 7.60 7.10
C LYS A 27 5.97 6.23 7.77
N TYR A 28 4.71 5.84 7.98
CA TYR A 28 4.29 4.56 8.52
C TYR A 28 3.58 3.75 7.45
N VAL A 29 3.98 2.49 7.27
CA VAL A 29 3.33 1.53 6.38
C VAL A 29 2.27 0.80 7.19
N GLY A 30 1.01 0.94 6.78
CA GLY A 30 -0.10 0.15 7.28
C GLY A 30 -0.28 -1.10 6.41
N ILE A 31 -0.53 -2.24 7.05
CA ILE A 31 -0.63 -3.53 6.37
C ILE A 31 -1.89 -4.22 6.90
N ILE A 32 -2.78 -4.64 5.99
CA ILE A 32 -3.95 -5.43 6.35
C ILE A 32 -3.92 -6.74 5.57
N LEU A 33 -3.98 -7.88 6.27
CA LEU A 33 -3.93 -9.19 5.64
C LEU A 33 -5.25 -9.57 4.96
N CYS A 34 -5.14 -10.13 3.76
CA CYS A 34 -6.15 -10.99 3.14
C CYS A 34 -5.87 -12.47 3.43
N SER A 35 -4.58 -12.82 3.48
CA SER A 35 -4.03 -14.14 3.79
C SER A 35 -2.57 -13.96 4.27
N PRO A 36 -1.85 -15.01 4.68
CA PRO A 36 -0.47 -14.86 5.17
C PRO A 36 0.52 -14.20 4.20
N THR A 37 0.27 -14.29 2.89
CA THR A 37 1.15 -13.72 1.84
C THR A 37 0.48 -12.64 1.01
N ARG A 38 -0.82 -12.41 1.20
CA ARG A 38 -1.62 -11.42 0.48
C ARG A 38 -2.10 -10.36 1.45
N TYR A 39 -1.85 -9.11 1.11
CA TYR A 39 -2.20 -7.98 1.96
C TYR A 39 -2.46 -6.75 1.11
N HIS A 40 -3.06 -5.76 1.74
CA HIS A 40 -3.17 -4.42 1.20
C HIS A 40 -2.26 -3.48 1.99
N LEU A 41 -1.59 -2.58 1.27
CA LEU A 41 -0.61 -1.65 1.83
C LEU A 41 -1.17 -0.24 1.82
N PHE A 42 -0.92 0.47 2.92
CA PHE A 42 -1.31 1.84 3.14
C PHE A 42 -0.11 2.66 3.62
N LEU A 43 -0.19 3.98 3.50
CA LEU A 43 0.78 4.90 4.07
C LEU A 43 0.10 5.96 4.94
N SER A 44 0.80 6.39 5.98
CA SER A 44 0.44 7.54 6.81
C SER A 44 1.68 8.33 7.22
N ASP A 45 1.49 9.63 7.45
CA ASP A 45 2.49 10.50 8.10
C ASP A 45 2.41 10.45 9.63
N ASP A 46 1.36 9.84 10.17
CA ASP A 46 1.10 9.71 11.61
C ASP A 46 0.65 8.28 11.95
N ILE A 47 1.31 7.65 12.91
CA ILE A 47 1.01 6.29 13.37
C ILE A 47 -0.41 6.14 13.94
N TYR A 48 -1.00 7.24 14.42
CA TYR A 48 -2.38 7.28 14.93
C TYR A 48 -3.37 7.93 13.95
N GLY A 49 -2.88 8.38 12.79
CA GLY A 49 -3.66 9.06 11.77
C GLY A 49 -4.43 8.15 10.82
N MET A 50 -4.92 8.74 9.74
CA MET A 50 -5.54 8.02 8.63
C MET A 50 -4.47 7.39 7.73
N PHE A 51 -4.58 6.09 7.50
CA PHE A 51 -3.79 5.35 6.54
C PHE A 51 -4.47 5.34 5.18
N TYR A 52 -3.81 5.91 4.17
CA TYR A 52 -4.35 6.08 2.83
C TYR A 52 -3.80 5.05 1.85
N ASN A 53 -4.60 4.73 0.84
CA ASN A 53 -4.20 3.89 -0.29
C ASN A 53 -2.94 4.42 -0.99
N ILE A 54 -2.16 3.50 -1.56
CA ILE A 54 -0.91 3.80 -2.27
C ILE A 54 -1.02 3.42 -3.76
N ALA A 55 -0.69 4.34 -4.66
CA ALA A 55 -0.79 4.15 -6.09
C ALA A 55 0.55 4.28 -6.81
N ASP A 56 0.63 3.60 -7.95
CA ASP A 56 1.82 3.54 -8.79
C ASP A 56 1.52 4.17 -10.15
N GLY A 57 2.47 4.95 -10.65
CA GLY A 57 2.43 5.59 -11.96
C GLY A 57 3.20 4.84 -13.06
N SER A 58 4.03 3.84 -12.71
CA SER A 58 4.75 3.03 -13.69
C SER A 58 4.88 1.57 -13.25
N GLY A 59 3.82 0.82 -13.51
CA GLY A 59 3.70 -0.57 -13.09
C GLY A 59 2.25 -0.80 -12.68
N SER A 60 2.01 -1.64 -11.70
CA SER A 60 0.72 -1.83 -11.03
C SER A 60 0.88 -1.83 -9.50
N GLY A 61 2.01 -1.34 -9.00
CA GLY A 61 2.38 -1.38 -7.58
C GLY A 61 3.33 -2.53 -7.19
N GLU A 62 3.93 -3.24 -8.15
CA GLU A 62 4.92 -4.28 -7.85
C GLU A 62 6.11 -3.75 -7.05
N ASP A 63 6.48 -2.49 -7.28
CA ASP A 63 7.58 -1.81 -6.60
C ASP A 63 7.27 -1.50 -5.13
N HIS A 64 5.99 -1.41 -4.75
CA HIS A 64 5.57 -1.23 -3.37
C HIS A 64 5.99 -2.38 -2.45
N CYS A 65 6.35 -3.54 -3.02
CA CYS A 65 6.90 -4.65 -2.26
C CYS A 65 8.15 -4.30 -1.45
N GLU A 66 8.91 -3.26 -1.80
CA GLU A 66 10.04 -2.83 -0.99
C GLU A 66 9.62 -2.39 0.41
N LEU A 67 8.40 -1.85 0.58
CA LEU A 67 7.88 -1.37 1.87
C LEU A 67 7.77 -2.48 2.93
N VAL A 68 7.70 -3.73 2.47
CA VAL A 68 7.59 -4.93 3.31
C VAL A 68 8.79 -5.87 3.16
N GLY A 69 9.86 -5.42 2.48
CA GLY A 69 11.09 -6.19 2.28
C GLY A 69 11.02 -7.24 1.17
N GLY A 70 10.01 -7.18 0.31
CA GLY A 70 9.90 -7.99 -0.90
C GLY A 70 10.58 -7.36 -2.12
N THR A 71 10.37 -7.95 -3.29
CA THR A 71 10.93 -7.46 -4.58
C THR A 71 9.87 -7.42 -5.67
N THR A 72 10.09 -6.62 -6.71
CA THR A 72 9.22 -6.59 -7.90
C THR A 72 9.14 -7.94 -8.62
N SER A 73 10.21 -8.75 -8.56
CA SER A 73 10.31 -10.02 -9.29
C SER A 73 9.35 -11.10 -8.78
N THR A 74 8.92 -11.00 -7.53
CA THR A 74 8.00 -11.92 -6.85
C THR A 74 6.61 -11.31 -6.64
N ALA A 75 6.40 -10.09 -7.14
CA ALA A 75 5.17 -9.36 -6.93
C ALA A 75 4.02 -9.95 -7.75
N ILE A 76 2.87 -10.15 -7.10
CA ILE A 76 1.61 -10.45 -7.74
C ILE A 76 0.63 -9.36 -7.31
N VAL A 77 0.19 -8.57 -8.27
CA VAL A 77 -0.76 -7.47 -8.07
C VAL A 77 -2.18 -7.92 -8.38
N SER A 78 -3.16 -7.30 -7.72
CA SER A 78 -4.56 -7.59 -8.02
C SER A 78 -4.92 -7.16 -9.45
N ALA A 79 -5.67 -7.99 -10.18
CA ALA A 79 -6.04 -7.71 -11.58
C ALA A 79 -7.05 -6.55 -11.73
N ASP A 80 -7.59 -6.05 -10.62
CA ASP A 80 -8.59 -4.99 -10.58
C ASP A 80 -7.99 -3.58 -10.50
N TYR A 81 -6.65 -3.40 -10.53
CA TYR A 81 -6.04 -2.07 -10.37
C TYR A 81 -6.58 -0.98 -11.30
N LYS A 82 -7.05 -1.34 -12.50
CA LYS A 82 -7.68 -0.41 -13.48
C LYS A 82 -9.11 0.01 -13.12
N GLN A 83 -9.69 -0.58 -12.09
CA GLN A 83 -11.01 -0.24 -11.56
C GLN A 83 -10.90 0.62 -10.29
N SER A 84 -9.68 1.07 -9.95
CA SER A 84 -9.47 1.94 -8.80
C SER A 84 -10.26 3.25 -8.91
N PRO A 85 -11.04 3.62 -7.88
CA PRO A 85 -11.83 4.84 -7.88
C PRO A 85 -10.92 6.06 -7.73
N GLY A 86 -11.37 7.21 -8.26
CA GLY A 86 -10.71 8.49 -8.03
C GLY A 86 -10.85 8.93 -6.57
N ILE A 87 -9.74 8.92 -5.82
CA ILE A 87 -9.68 9.26 -4.38
C ILE A 87 -8.41 10.05 -4.04
N LYS A 88 -8.25 10.45 -2.77
CA LYS A 88 -6.99 10.98 -2.25
C LYS A 88 -6.14 9.88 -1.63
N GLY A 89 -4.86 9.83 -1.97
CA GLY A 89 -3.93 8.90 -1.34
C GLY A 89 -2.48 9.21 -1.70
N TYR A 90 -1.60 8.28 -1.35
CA TYR A 90 -0.18 8.40 -1.67
C TYR A 90 0.10 7.81 -3.03
N TYR A 91 1.07 8.37 -3.74
CA TYR A 91 1.53 7.80 -5.00
C TYR A 91 2.99 8.12 -5.27
N ARG A 92 3.59 7.31 -6.13
CA ARG A 92 4.89 7.58 -6.73
C ARG A 92 4.93 6.99 -8.14
N HIS A 93 5.94 7.36 -8.91
CA HIS A 93 6.07 6.86 -10.27
C HIS A 93 7.03 5.67 -10.37
N SER A 94 8.00 5.53 -9.47
CA SER A 94 8.99 4.45 -9.58
C SER A 94 9.53 4.05 -8.22
N MET A 95 10.07 2.82 -8.15
CA MET A 95 10.75 2.27 -6.99
C MET A 95 11.78 3.27 -6.41
N ASN A 96 11.92 3.30 -5.09
CA ASN A 96 12.80 4.22 -4.34
C ASN A 96 12.44 5.71 -4.44
N GLN A 97 11.40 6.12 -5.17
CA GLN A 97 10.95 7.51 -5.13
C GLN A 97 10.16 7.80 -3.84
N PRO A 98 10.24 9.04 -3.32
CA PRO A 98 9.38 9.46 -2.22
C PRO A 98 7.91 9.49 -2.67
N PHE A 99 7.03 8.98 -1.81
CA PHE A 99 5.59 9.12 -2.02
C PHE A 99 5.14 10.56 -1.86
N LYS A 100 4.27 11.01 -2.77
CA LYS A 100 3.54 12.27 -2.71
C LYS A 100 2.09 11.99 -2.35
N PHE A 101 1.41 12.96 -1.75
CA PHE A 101 -0.02 12.86 -1.47
C PHE A 101 -0.82 13.65 -2.51
N GLY A 102 -1.88 13.08 -3.06
CA GLY A 102 -2.69 13.73 -4.11
C GLY A 102 -3.82 12.86 -4.63
N ASP A 103 -4.31 13.17 -5.83
CA ASP A 103 -5.32 12.36 -6.51
C ASP A 103 -4.70 11.06 -7.02
N ILE A 104 -5.38 9.94 -6.78
CA ILE A 104 -5.03 8.59 -7.24
C ILE A 104 -6.28 7.88 -7.80
N GLY A 105 -6.07 6.79 -8.53
CA GLY A 105 -7.11 5.94 -9.11
C GLY A 105 -7.32 6.15 -10.60
N GLU A 106 -7.41 5.04 -11.34
CA GLU A 106 -7.57 4.98 -12.80
C GLU A 106 -8.88 5.63 -13.27
N LEU A 107 -9.96 5.46 -12.51
CA LEU A 107 -11.26 6.04 -12.83
C LEU A 107 -11.35 7.53 -12.43
N GLY A 108 -10.29 8.08 -11.83
CA GLY A 108 -10.19 9.47 -11.42
C GLY A 108 -9.41 10.35 -12.42
N PRO A 109 -9.06 11.58 -12.04
CA PRO A 109 -8.25 12.48 -12.87
C PRO A 109 -6.74 12.14 -12.84
N SER A 110 -6.34 11.11 -12.09
CA SER A 110 -4.97 10.67 -11.89
C SER A 110 -4.54 9.66 -12.95
N SER A 111 -3.24 9.58 -13.24
CA SER A 111 -2.63 8.49 -14.01
C SER A 111 -1.82 7.53 -13.13
N ASN A 112 -2.12 7.50 -11.84
CA ASN A 112 -1.59 6.55 -10.87
C ASN A 112 -2.74 5.65 -10.42
N TRP A 113 -2.57 4.34 -10.54
CA TRP A 113 -3.58 3.33 -10.23
C TRP A 113 -3.09 2.41 -9.10
N PHE A 114 -4.02 1.71 -8.49
CA PHE A 114 -3.73 0.84 -7.36
C PHE A 114 -4.71 -0.31 -7.30
N GLY A 115 -4.24 -1.45 -6.81
CA GLY A 115 -5.03 -2.66 -6.63
C GLY A 115 -5.71 -2.74 -5.26
N THR A 116 -6.58 -3.74 -5.08
CA THR A 116 -7.17 -4.07 -3.77
C THR A 116 -6.29 -4.98 -2.91
N TRP A 117 -5.25 -5.57 -3.49
CA TRP A 117 -4.26 -6.40 -2.78
C TRP A 117 -2.95 -6.55 -3.58
N LEU A 118 -1.91 -6.97 -2.87
CA LEU A 118 -0.57 -7.31 -3.37
C LEU A 118 -0.04 -8.55 -2.64
N GLU A 119 0.73 -9.37 -3.34
CA GLU A 119 1.59 -10.40 -2.75
C GLU A 119 3.04 -10.14 -3.14
N CYS A 120 3.97 -10.13 -2.18
CA CYS A 120 5.40 -9.87 -2.48
C CYS A 120 6.31 -11.08 -2.31
N GLY A 121 5.75 -12.27 -2.08
CA GLY A 121 6.52 -13.49 -1.79
C GLY A 121 7.18 -13.50 -0.41
N VAL A 122 6.78 -12.58 0.48
CA VAL A 122 7.20 -12.53 1.89
C VAL A 122 5.97 -12.49 2.78
N THR A 123 6.06 -13.17 3.93
CA THR A 123 5.11 -12.96 5.04
C THR A 123 5.42 -11.62 5.72
N ILE A 124 4.47 -11.10 6.48
CA ILE A 124 4.68 -9.85 7.22
C ILE A 124 5.87 -10.04 8.17
N PRO A 125 6.87 -9.14 8.14
CA PRO A 125 8.08 -9.36 8.93
C PRO A 125 7.86 -9.15 10.43
N ASP A 126 8.76 -9.68 11.26
CA ASP A 126 8.70 -9.53 12.72
C ASP A 126 8.98 -8.09 13.21
N ASP A 127 9.45 -7.19 12.33
CA ASP A 127 9.77 -5.77 12.62
C ASP A 127 8.55 -4.84 12.56
N VAL A 128 7.37 -5.38 12.83
CA VAL A 128 6.09 -4.66 12.83
C VAL A 128 5.61 -4.39 14.25
N TYR A 129 4.92 -3.27 14.42
CA TYR A 129 4.04 -3.06 15.57
C TYR A 129 2.75 -3.84 15.32
N VAL A 130 2.52 -4.87 16.13
CA VAL A 130 1.26 -5.60 16.19
C VAL A 130 0.28 -4.77 17.01
N TYR A 131 -0.89 -4.48 16.44
CA TYR A 131 -1.88 -3.63 17.07
C TYR A 131 -3.15 -4.37 17.45
#